data_AF-A0A953X4G7-F1
#
_entry.id   AF-A0A953X4G7-F1
#
_cell.length_a   1.000
_cell.length_b   1.000
_cell.length_c   1.000
_cell.angle_alpha   90.00
_cell.angle_beta   90.00
_cell.angle_gamma   90.00
#
_symmetry.space_group_name_H-M   'P 1'
#
loop_
_entity.id
_entity.type
_entity.pdbx_description
1 polymer ?
#
loop_
_entity_poly.entity_id
_entity_poly.type
_entity_poly.pdbx_seq_one_letter_code
_entity_poly.pdbx_strand_id
1 'polypeptide(L)' 'MQVPGFAANLDPVALDQVFTLWAPIAPRTAFKGVSELPPGHMMIAQGHERMVRPWWRLEFPRDGEFETPVDPVGELGAL' A
#
# COMPACT_ATOMS: atom_id res chain seq x y z
N MET A 1 -15.70 9.05 -18.46
CA MET A 1 -14.31 9.48 -18.69
C MET A 1 -13.57 8.29 -19.31
N GLN A 2 -12.86 8.46 -20.43
CA GLN A 2 -12.08 7.40 -21.09
C GLN A 2 -10.66 7.91 -21.36
N VAL A 3 -9.65 7.05 -21.21
CA VAL A 3 -8.25 7.37 -21.48
C VAL A 3 -7.88 6.84 -22.87
N PRO A 4 -7.46 7.71 -23.81
CA PRO A 4 -7.09 7.27 -25.17
C PRO A 4 -5.99 6.19 -25.14
N GLY A 5 -6.18 5.12 -25.91
CA GLY A 5 -5.22 4.02 -25.99
C GLY A 5 -5.21 3.06 -24.81
N PHE A 6 -6.09 3.25 -23.81
CA PHE A 6 -6.20 2.37 -22.66
C PHE A 6 -7.58 1.70 -22.59
N ALA A 7 -7.59 0.37 -22.51
CA ALA A 7 -8.79 -0.41 -22.26
C ALA A 7 -8.83 -0.85 -20.79
N ALA A 8 -9.89 -0.45 -20.06
CA ALA A 8 -10.10 -0.75 -18.65
C ALA A 8 -10.53 -2.21 -18.40
N ASN A 9 -9.68 -3.15 -18.83
CA ASN A 9 -9.91 -4.58 -18.67
C ASN A 9 -9.75 -4.98 -17.20
N LEU A 10 -10.77 -5.59 -16.62
CA LEU A 10 -10.71 -6.05 -15.24
C LEU A 10 -9.68 -7.19 -15.06
N ASP A 11 -8.98 -7.20 -13.93
CA ASP A 11 -8.12 -8.30 -13.49
C ASP A 11 -8.90 -9.21 -12.51
N PRO A 12 -9.27 -10.45 -12.91
CA PRO A 12 -10.02 -11.36 -12.07
C PRO A 12 -9.31 -11.71 -10.75
N VAL A 13 -7.97 -11.73 -10.74
CA VAL A 13 -7.20 -12.03 -9.52
C VAL A 13 -7.27 -10.86 -8.55
N ALA A 14 -7.23 -9.62 -9.06
CA ALA A 14 -7.38 -8.45 -8.21
C ALA A 14 -8.81 -8.33 -7.66
N LEU A 15 -9.83 -8.72 -8.43
CA LEU A 15 -11.21 -8.80 -7.95
C LEU A 15 -11.39 -9.82 -6.82
N ASP A 16 -10.80 -11.01 -6.97
CA ASP A 16 -10.77 -12.03 -5.90
C ASP A 16 -10.14 -11.47 -4.61
N GLN A 17 -9.02 -10.76 -4.73
CA GLN A 17 -8.37 -10.08 -3.60
C GLN A 17 -9.25 -8.99 -2.99
N VAL A 18 -9.92 -8.16 -3.78
CA VAL A 18 -10.81 -7.11 -3.27
C VAL A 18 -11.95 -7.71 -2.46
N PHE A 19 -12.58 -8.79 -2.93
CA PHE A 19 -13.68 -9.42 -2.21
C PHE A 19 -13.23 -10.28 -1.02
N THR A 20 -11.95 -10.68 -0.97
CA THR A 20 -11.38 -11.47 0.14
C THR A 20 -10.72 -10.59 1.21
N LEU A 21 -9.96 -9.59 0.78
CA LEU A 21 -9.02 -8.79 1.58
C LEU A 21 -9.40 -7.32 1.66
N TRP A 22 -10.49 -6.91 1.01
CA TRP A 22 -10.99 -5.53 0.94
C TRP A 22 -10.07 -4.56 0.18
N ALA A 23 -9.04 -5.06 -0.49
CA ALA A 23 -8.15 -4.32 -1.38
C ALA A 23 -7.36 -5.28 -2.30
N PRO A 24 -6.92 -4.84 -3.49
CA PRO A 24 -5.92 -5.59 -4.25
C PRO A 24 -4.56 -5.54 -3.53
N ILE A 25 -3.75 -6.59 -3.69
CA ILE A 25 -2.38 -6.60 -3.18
C ILE A 25 -1.46 -6.01 -4.25
N ALA A 26 -0.71 -4.98 -3.90
CA ALA A 26 0.29 -4.37 -4.78
C ALA A 26 1.26 -5.43 -5.37
N PRO A 27 1.61 -5.34 -6.66
CA PRO A 27 1.38 -4.20 -7.54
C PRO A 27 0.06 -4.25 -8.32
N ARG A 28 -0.89 -5.12 -7.98
CA ARG A 28 -2.15 -5.22 -8.74
C ARG A 28 -3.07 -4.03 -8.48
N THR A 29 -3.92 -3.79 -9.47
CA THR A 29 -5.12 -2.93 -9.34
C THR A 29 -6.32 -3.68 -9.92
N ALA A 30 -7.51 -3.11 -9.84
CA ALA A 30 -8.70 -3.69 -10.49
C ALA A 30 -8.54 -3.84 -12.03
N PHE A 31 -7.55 -3.18 -12.65
CA PHE A 31 -7.34 -3.17 -14.09
C PHE A 31 -6.03 -3.85 -14.50
N LYS A 32 -6.09 -4.64 -15.58
CA LYS A 32 -4.91 -5.22 -16.22
C LYS A 32 -4.02 -4.11 -16.80
N GLY A 33 -2.70 -4.28 -16.64
CA GLY A 33 -1.71 -3.33 -17.18
C GLY A 33 -1.58 -2.02 -16.39
N VAL A 34 -2.33 -1.87 -15.29
CA VAL A 34 -2.17 -0.76 -14.35
C VAL A 34 -1.60 -1.32 -13.05
N SER A 35 -0.52 -0.71 -12.57
CA SER A 35 0.20 -1.16 -11.38
C SER A 35 0.19 -0.11 -10.28
N GLU A 36 -0.04 -0.56 -9.05
CA GLU A 36 0.09 0.25 -7.84
C GLU A 36 1.53 0.21 -7.32
N LEU A 37 1.95 1.28 -6.64
CA LEU A 37 3.19 1.26 -5.86
C LEU A 37 3.05 0.35 -4.63
N PRO A 38 4.12 -0.35 -4.23
CA PRO A 38 4.10 -1.04 -2.94
C PRO A 38 3.89 -0.04 -1.79
N PRO A 39 3.25 -0.44 -0.68
CA PRO A 39 3.05 0.43 0.48
C PRO A 39 4.35 1.06 0.97
N GLY A 40 4.29 2.34 1.35
CA GLY A 40 5.47 3.10 1.82
C GLY A 40 6.50 3.44 0.74
N HIS A 41 6.22 3.18 -0.54
CA HIS A 41 7.14 3.52 -1.63
C HIS A 41 6.70 4.77 -2.40
N MET A 42 7.68 5.44 -2.98
CA MET A 42 7.52 6.53 -3.93
C MET A 42 8.14 6.13 -5.27
N MET A 43 7.63 6.70 -6.37
CA MET A 43 8.23 6.60 -7.70
C MET A 43 8.75 7.97 -8.13
N ILE A 44 9.97 8.01 -8.66
CA ILE A 44 10.49 9.14 -9.43
C ILE A 44 10.44 8.74 -10.90
N ALA A 45 9.79 9.56 -11.72
CA ALA A 45 9.63 9.33 -13.16
C ALA A 45 10.23 10.50 -13.95
N GLN A 46 11.21 10.22 -14.82
CA GLN A 46 11.84 11.21 -15.69
C GLN A 46 11.99 10.64 -17.10
N GLY A 47 11.24 11.17 -18.06
CA GLY A 47 11.21 10.63 -19.42
C GLY A 47 10.78 9.15 -19.43
N HIS A 48 11.65 8.27 -19.92
CA HIS A 48 11.46 6.81 -19.92
C HIS A 48 11.94 6.13 -18.64
N GLU A 49 12.70 6.82 -17.79
CA GLU A 49 13.22 6.26 -16.56
C GLU A 49 12.17 6.27 -15.45
N ARG A 50 12.17 5.19 -14.66
CA ARG A 50 11.31 4.98 -13.51
C ARG A 50 12.14 4.36 -12.39
N MET A 51 12.21 5.03 -11.25
CA MET A 51 12.84 4.49 -10.03
C MET A 51 11.80 4.42 -8.92
N VAL A 52 11.59 3.23 -8.37
CA VAL A 52 10.74 3.02 -7.19
C VAL A 52 11.65 2.83 -5.98
N ARG A 53 11.41 3.57 -4.90
CA ARG A 53 12.16 3.43 -3.65
C ARG A 53 11.23 3.55 -2.43
N PRO A 54 11.56 2.88 -1.31
CA PRO A 54 10.90 3.18 -0.04
C PRO A 54 11.07 4.66 0.30
N TRP A 55 9.98 5.32 0.63
CA TRP A 55 9.97 6.64 1.27
C TRP A 55 9.84 6.49 2.78
N TRP A 56 9.10 5.47 3.23
CA TRP A 56 8.87 5.17 4.63
C TRP A 56 8.75 3.66 4.84
N ARG A 57 9.10 3.20 6.03
CA ARG A 57 8.93 1.82 6.47
C ARG A 57 8.52 1.82 7.94
N LEU A 58 7.54 0.98 8.28
CA LEU A 58 7.24 0.69 9.68
C LEU A 58 8.33 -0.21 10.25
N GLU A 59 9.01 0.25 11.29
CA GLU A 59 9.95 -0.56 12.06
C GLU A 59 9.30 -0.86 13.41
N PHE A 60 9.25 -2.14 13.76
CA PHE A 60 8.78 -2.57 15.08
C PHE A 60 9.97 -2.68 16.02
N PRO A 61 9.81 -2.31 17.30
CA PRO A 61 10.83 -2.55 18.32
C PRO A 61 11.21 -4.02 18.36
N ARG A 62 12.47 -4.31 18.66
CA ARG A 62 12.91 -5.69 18.88
C ARG A 62 12.35 -6.20 20.21
N ASP A 63 12.41 -7.51 20.41
CA ASP A 63 12.02 -8.13 21.68
C ASP A 63 12.72 -7.44 22.86
N GLY A 64 11.93 -6.91 23.80
CA GLY A 64 12.42 -6.19 24.98
C GLY A 64 12.64 -4.67 24.81
N GLU A 65 12.51 -4.12 23.59
CA GLU A 65 12.56 -2.66 23.36
C GLU A 65 11.18 -2.00 23.47
N PHE A 66 10.10 -2.79 23.55
CA PHE A 66 8.75 -2.27 23.77
C PHE A 66 8.50 -2.04 25.26
N GLU A 67 8.49 -0.77 25.69
CA GLU A 67 8.04 -0.41 27.03
C GLU A 67 6.52 -0.61 27.12
N THR A 68 6.09 -1.48 28.02
CA THR A 68 4.65 -1.68 28.25
C THR A 68 4.14 -0.53 29.11
N PRO A 69 3.17 0.28 28.66
CA PRO A 69 2.63 1.36 29.46
C PRO A 69 2.04 0.84 30.78
N VAL A 70 2.25 1.59 31.86
CA VAL A 70 1.81 1.21 33.23
C VAL A 70 0.28 1.24 33.35
N ASP A 71 -0.39 2.11 32.57
CA ASP A 71 -1.86 2.15 32.40
C ASP A 71 -2.22 2.50 30.94
N PRO A 72 -2.37 1.50 30.05
CA PRO A 72 -2.63 1.72 28.64
C PRO A 72 -3.98 2.40 28.35
N VAL A 73 -4.97 2.21 29.23
CA VAL A 73 -6.34 2.71 29.03
C VAL A 73 -6.47 4.14 29.52
N GLY A 74 -5.80 4.48 30.63
CA GLY A 74 -5.77 5.85 31.16
C GLY A 74 -5.13 6.86 30.20
N GLU A 75 -4.09 6.46 29.46
CA GLU A 75 -3.40 7.34 28.50
C GLU A 75 -4.22 7.65 27.23
N LEU A 76 -5.07 6.72 26.78
CA LEU A 76 -5.97 6.93 25.64
C LEU A 76 -7.08 7.95 25.94
N GLY A 77 -7.48 8.08 27.21
CA GLY A 77 -8.50 9.06 27.64
C GLY A 77 -7.99 10.51 27.73
N ALA A 78 -6.70 10.74 27.49
CA ALA A 78 -6.05 12.06 27.61
C ALA A 78 -5.79 12.75 26.25
N LEU A 79 -6.18 12.13 25.13
CA LEU A 79 -6.16 12.69 23.77
C LEU A 79 -7.55 13.20 23.36
#